data_AF-A0A934NGT9-F1
#
_entry.id   AF-A0A934NGT9-F1
#
_cell.length_a   1.000
_cell.length_b   1.000
_cell.length_c   1.000
_cell.angle_alpha   90.00
_cell.angle_beta   90.00
_cell.angle_gamma   90.00
#
_symmetry.space_group_name_H-M   'P 1'
#
loop_
_entity.id
_entity.type
_entity.pdbx_description
1 polymer ?
#
loop_
_entity_poly.entity_id
_entity_poly.type
_entity_poly.pdbx_seq_one_letter_code
_entity_poly.pdbx_strand_id
1 'polypeptide(L)'
;MVATPMELLLPLGETVARDELPARRWHHLMTVSGVDARSAQRLARAFPSLAAVYRADEEQLVRVVGPVVASRIRWFLDAPLDTGISPGVMADTKAA
;
A
#
# COMPACT_ATOMS: atom_id res chain seq x y z
N MET A 1 2.51 -25.91 -31.15
CA MET A 1 1.96 -25.87 -29.78
C MET A 1 1.49 -24.44 -29.54
N VAL A 2 0.18 -24.21 -29.56
CA VAL A 2 -0.38 -22.87 -29.31
C VAL A 2 -0.42 -22.68 -27.79
N ALA A 3 0.38 -21.74 -27.29
CA ALA A 3 0.30 -21.31 -25.89
C ALA A 3 -1.02 -20.56 -25.71
N THR A 4 -2.00 -21.20 -25.08
CA THR A 4 -3.24 -20.54 -24.68
C THR A 4 -2.87 -19.39 -23.73
N PRO A 5 -3.23 -18.13 -24.01
CA PRO A 5 -2.96 -17.05 -23.09
C PRO A 5 -3.73 -17.33 -21.80
N MET A 6 -3.00 -17.36 -20.69
CA MET A 6 -3.59 -17.50 -19.36
C MET A 6 -4.30 -16.18 -19.06
N GLU A 7 -5.60 -16.13 -19.33
CA GLU A 7 -6.48 -15.06 -18.84
C GLU A 7 -6.33 -15.01 -17.33
N LEU A 8 -5.74 -13.94 -16.81
CA LEU A 8 -5.66 -13.68 -15.38
C LEU A 8 -7.10 -13.47 -14.90
N LEU A 9 -7.73 -14.55 -14.45
CA LEU A 9 -8.93 -14.52 -13.61
C LEU A 9 -8.54 -13.88 -12.29
N LEU A 10 -8.41 -12.55 -12.30
CA LEU A 10 -8.58 -11.74 -11.11
C LEU A 10 -9.93 -12.16 -10.50
N PRO A 11 -10.06 -12.23 -9.17
CA PRO A 11 -11.35 -12.46 -8.53
C PRO A 11 -12.23 -11.22 -8.75
N LEU A 12 -12.73 -11.07 -9.97
CA LEU A 12 -13.76 -10.13 -10.39
C LEU A 12 -15.16 -10.73 -10.12
N GLY A 13 -15.21 -11.98 -9.65
CA GLY A 13 -16.42 -12.79 -9.49
C GLY A 13 -17.17 -12.60 -8.18
N GLU A 14 -16.59 -11.88 -7.22
CA GLU A 14 -17.33 -11.30 -6.12
C GLU A 14 -17.31 -9.81 -6.37
N THR A 15 -18.46 -9.15 -6.34
CA THR A 15 -18.57 -7.70 -6.48
C THR A 15 -17.89 -7.06 -5.27
N VAL A 16 -16.55 -7.05 -5.25
CA VAL A 16 -15.74 -6.23 -4.37
C VAL A 16 -16.30 -4.84 -4.53
N ALA A 17 -16.92 -4.32 -3.48
CA ALA A 17 -17.57 -3.02 -3.55
C ALA A 17 -16.54 -2.04 -4.11
N ARG A 18 -16.95 -1.13 -5.00
CA ARG A 18 -16.05 -0.24 -5.75
C ARG A 18 -14.99 0.47 -4.86
N ASP A 19 -15.31 0.64 -3.59
CA ASP A 19 -14.49 1.32 -2.58
C ASP A 19 -13.62 0.40 -1.71
N GLU A 20 -13.78 -0.91 -1.81
CA GLU A 20 -13.09 -1.88 -0.97
C GLU A 20 -11.58 -1.97 -1.29
N LEU A 21 -11.19 -1.93 -2.58
CA LEU A 21 -9.78 -1.92 -2.96
C LEU A 21 -9.06 -0.62 -2.52
N PRO A 22 -9.61 0.58 -2.77
CA PRO A 22 -9.10 1.83 -2.18
C PRO A 22 -8.98 1.76 -0.65
N ALA A 23 -9.98 1.23 0.05
CA ALA A 23 -9.98 1.11 1.50
C ALA A 23 -8.87 0.15 2.00
N ARG A 24 -8.68 -1.00 1.34
CA ARG A 24 -7.60 -1.95 1.65
C ARG A 24 -6.22 -1.32 1.46
N ARG A 25 -6.02 -0.59 0.36
CA ARG A 25 -4.75 0.12 0.10
C ARG A 25 -4.50 1.24 1.11
N TRP A 26 -5.55 1.98 1.46
CA TRP A 26 -5.47 3.00 2.50
C TRP A 26 -5.07 2.37 3.83
N HIS A 27 -5.75 1.30 4.25
CA HIS A 27 -5.44 0.58 5.47
C HIS A 27 -3.98 0.09 5.47
N HIS A 28 -3.51 -0.46 4.36
CA HIS A 28 -2.14 -0.91 4.23
C HIS A 28 -1.12 0.23 4.41
N LEU A 29 -1.34 1.39 3.78
CA LEU A 29 -0.49 2.56 4.02
C LEU A 29 -0.47 2.97 5.51
N MET A 30 -1.60 2.84 6.21
CA MET A 30 -1.68 3.15 7.64
C MET A 30 -0.98 2.11 8.54
N THR A 31 -0.64 0.92 8.02
CA THR A 31 0.18 -0.06 8.75
C THR A 31 1.67 0.26 8.74
N VAL A 32 2.10 1.25 7.95
CA VAL A 32 3.50 1.72 7.95
C VAL A 32 3.85 2.25 9.34
N SER A 33 4.94 1.74 9.92
CA SER A 33 5.32 2.05 11.29
C SER A 33 5.45 3.55 11.54
N GLY A 34 4.68 4.06 12.50
CA GLY A 34 4.66 5.48 12.86
C GLY A 34 3.82 6.38 11.95
N VAL A 35 3.06 5.82 11.01
CA VAL A 35 1.88 6.50 10.46
C VAL A 35 0.74 6.30 11.46
N ASP A 36 0.48 7.31 12.29
CA ASP A 36 -0.61 7.28 13.26
C ASP A 36 -1.93 7.83 12.67
N ALA A 37 -3.03 7.66 13.42
CA ALA A 37 -4.35 8.14 13.00
C ALA A 37 -4.40 9.66 12.74
N ARG A 38 -3.53 10.43 13.40
CA ARG A 38 -3.45 11.89 13.21
C ARG A 38 -2.77 12.22 11.88
N SER A 39 -1.69 11.52 11.54
CA SER A 39 -1.01 11.62 10.25
C SER A 39 -1.92 11.18 9.11
N ALA A 40 -2.68 10.09 9.31
CA ALA A 40 -3.72 9.63 8.40
C ALA A 40 -4.75 10.74 8.09
N GLN A 41 -5.25 11.39 9.14
CA GLN A 41 -6.24 12.47 8.99
C GLN A 41 -5.66 13.68 8.27
N ARG A 42 -4.39 14.04 8.52
CA ARG A 42 -3.72 15.14 7.81
C ARG A 42 -3.57 14.81 6.32
N LEU A 43 -3.15 13.59 5.98
CA LEU A 43 -3.03 13.15 4.58
C LEU A 43 -4.39 13.17 3.86
N ALA A 44 -5.44 12.63 4.49
CA ALA A 44 -6.78 12.61 3.91
C ALA A 44 -7.38 14.00 3.69
N ARG A 45 -6.96 15.00 4.48
CA ARG A 45 -7.38 16.40 4.31
C ARG A 45 -6.54 17.15 3.27
N ALA A 46 -5.25 16.82 3.17
CA ALA A 46 -4.31 17.54 2.30
C ALA A 46 -4.34 17.04 0.85
N PHE A 47 -4.64 15.76 0.63
CA PHE A 47 -4.62 15.15 -0.68
C PHE A 47 -6.03 14.73 -1.13
N PRO A 48 -6.42 15.02 -2.39
CA PRO A 48 -7.77 14.74 -2.89
C PRO A 48 -8.04 13.26 -3.15
N SER A 49 -7.01 12.40 -3.14
CA SER A 49 -7.14 10.96 -3.36
C SER A 49 -5.90 10.19 -2.89
N LEU A 50 -6.05 8.88 -2.71
CA LEU A 50 -4.90 7.99 -2.42
C LEU A 50 -3.85 8.01 -3.53
N ALA A 51 -4.27 8.12 -4.79
CA ALA A 51 -3.35 8.25 -5.92
C ALA A 51 -2.50 9.54 -5.83
N ALA A 52 -3.06 10.63 -5.30
CA ALA A 52 -2.32 11.86 -5.07
C ALA A 52 -1.28 11.69 -3.95
N VAL A 53 -1.60 10.94 -2.89
CA VAL A 53 -0.61 10.60 -1.84
C VAL A 53 0.55 9.79 -2.43
N TYR A 54 0.26 8.82 -3.29
CA TYR A 54 1.30 7.94 -3.88
C TYR A 54 2.22 8.67 -4.85
N ARG A 55 1.70 9.71 -5.53
CA ARG A 55 2.47 10.55 -6.45
C ARG A 55 3.18 11.71 -5.75
N ALA A 56 2.83 12.00 -4.50
CA ALA A 56 3.44 13.10 -3.78
C ALA A 56 4.95 12.86 -3.62
N ASP A 57 5.72 13.91 -3.88
CA ASP A 57 7.14 13.91 -3.56
C ASP A 57 7.35 13.99 -2.04
N GLU A 58 8.58 13.73 -1.59
CA GLU A 58 8.90 13.73 -0.17
C GLU A 58 8.63 15.10 0.47
N GLU A 59 8.95 16.20 -0.22
CA GLU A 59 8.77 17.57 0.30
C GLU A 59 7.30 17.90 0.58
N GLN A 60 6.40 17.51 -0.33
CA GLN A 60 4.96 17.65 -0.17
C GLN A 60 4.46 16.85 1.04
N LEU A 61 4.97 15.64 1.24
CA LEU A 61 4.64 14.81 2.40
C LEU A 61 5.19 15.41 3.70
N VAL A 62 6.43 15.94 3.71
CA VAL A 62 7.04 16.59 4.89
C VAL A 62 6.16 17.73 5.40
N ARG A 63 5.60 18.55 4.49
CA ARG A 63 4.72 19.67 4.86
C ARG A 63 3.43 19.23 5.57
N VAL A 64 2.97 18.01 5.33
CA VAL A 64 1.69 17.50 5.85
C VAL A 64 1.88 16.66 7.11
N VAL A 65 2.87 15.76 7.14
CA VAL A 65 3.05 14.78 8.23
C VAL A 65 4.39 14.89 8.96
N GLY A 66 5.28 15.78 8.52
CA GLY A 66 6.62 15.92 9.05
C GLY A 66 7.63 14.95 8.42
N PRO A 67 8.93 15.19 8.63
CA PRO A 67 10.00 14.51 7.89
C PRO A 67 10.05 13.00 8.14
N VAL A 68 9.97 12.58 9.40
CA VAL A 68 10.08 11.14 9.76
C VAL A 68 8.98 10.30 9.10
N VAL A 69 7.74 10.80 9.12
CA VAL A 69 6.60 10.07 8.55
C VAL A 69 6.66 10.09 7.02
N ALA A 70 7.04 11.23 6.42
CA ALA A 70 7.20 11.37 4.98
C ALA A 70 8.24 10.40 4.42
N SER A 71 9.44 10.34 5.03
CA SER A 71 10.51 9.43 4.59
C SER A 71 10.09 7.97 4.69
N ARG A 72 9.33 7.59 5.74
CA ARG A 72 8.79 6.22 5.88
C ARG A 72 7.76 5.87 4.82
N ILE A 73 6.86 6.81 4.51
CA ILE A 73 5.89 6.63 3.42
C ILE A 73 6.63 6.46 2.09
N ARG A 74 7.62 7.30 1.79
CA ARG A 74 8.43 7.17 0.56
C ARG A 74 9.16 5.85 0.51
N TRP A 75 9.88 5.50 1.58
CA TRP A 75 10.58 4.23 1.66
C TRP A 75 9.65 3.03 1.43
N PHE A 76 8.45 3.04 2.02
CA PHE A 76 7.45 1.99 1.82
C PHE A 76 6.92 1.93 0.37
N LEU A 77 6.66 3.07 -0.26
CA LEU A 77 6.14 3.14 -1.62
C LEU A 77 7.21 2.81 -2.69
N ASP A 78 8.46 3.13 -2.41
CA ASP A 78 9.61 2.92 -3.30
C ASP A 78 10.27 1.55 -3.08
N ALA A 79 9.92 0.83 -2.01
CA ALA A 79 10.45 -0.48 -1.73
C ALA A 79 10.16 -1.43 -2.91
N PRO A 80 11.17 -2.14 -3.44
CA PRO A 80 10.96 -3.11 -4.50
C PRO A 80 9.97 -4.16 -3.98
N LEU A 81 8.88 -4.34 -4.74
CA LEU A 81 7.96 -5.45 -4.56
C LEU A 81 8.65 -6.69 -5.12
N ASP A 82 9.74 -7.14 -4.50
CA ASP A 82 10.34 -8.43 -4.85
C ASP A 82 9.27 -9.49 -4.56
N THR A 83 8.56 -9.88 -5.60
CA THR A 83 7.53 -10.93 -5.60
C THR A 83 8.16 -12.31 -5.48
N GLY A 84 9.50 -12.39 -5.41
CA GLY A 84 10.22 -13.54 -4.89
C GLY A 84 9.88 -13.70 -3.42
N ILE A 85 8.98 -14.63 -3.11
CA ILE A 85 8.59 -15.02 -1.76
C ILE A 85 9.85 -15.13 -0.89
N SER A 86 10.03 -14.18 0.03
CA SER A 86 11.09 -14.27 1.03
C SER A 86 10.85 -15.53 1.87
N PRO A 87 11.74 -16.53 1.83
CA PRO A 87 11.52 -17.83 2.48
C PRO A 87 11.39 -17.74 4.02
N GLY A 88 11.71 -16.59 4.61
CA GLY A 88 11.54 -16.35 6.05
C GLY A 88 10.09 -16.21 6.52
N VAL A 89 9.15 -15.81 5.65
CA VAL A 89 7.74 -15.58 6.07
C VAL A 89 6.96 -16.90 6.24
N MET A 90 7.37 -17.99 5.58
CA MET A 90 6.73 -19.30 5.69
C MET A 90 7.22 -20.15 6.87
N ALA A 91 8.29 -19.74 7.56
CA ALA A 91 8.87 -20.54 8.64
C ALA A 91 8.02 -20.55 9.92
N ASP A 92 7.19 -19.52 10.15
CA ASP A 92 6.40 -19.38 11.37
C ASP A 92 5.00 -20.03 11.30
N THR A 93 4.63 -20.68 10.20
CA THR A 93 3.30 -21.32 10.05
C THR A 93 3.30 -22.83 10.28
N LYS A 94 4.31 -23.37 10.97
CA LYS A 94 4.34 -24.78 11.39
C LYS A 94 4.81 -24.95 12.85
N ALA A 95 4.02 -24.44 13.79
CA ALA A 95 4.08 -24.86 15.18
C ALA A 95 2.73 -24.56 15.88
N ALA A 96 1.69 -25.31 15.50
CA ALA A 96 0.46 -25.47 16.29
C ALA A 96 -0.15 -26.84 15.99
#